data_AF-A0AAF0FRU5-F1
#
_entry.id   AF-A0AAF0FRU5-F1
#
_cell.length_a   1.000
_cell.length_b   1.000
_cell.length_c   1.000
_cell.angle_alpha   90.00
_cell.angle_beta   90.00
_cell.angle_gamma   90.00
#
_symmetry.space_group_name_H-M   'P 1'
#
loop_
_entity.id
_entity.type
_entity.pdbx_description
1 polymer ?
#
loop_
_entity_poly.entity_id
_entity_poly.type
_entity_poly.pdbx_seq_one_letter_code
_entity_poly.pdbx_strand_id
1 'polypeptide(L)'
;MSNEKIWSLLNTLKIYRAKASETDYIMPTWLPFIGLILVLIAMFIIILGALLETFILLGAGLALAIFGGLAGFAVSIYVLYKWIDRMNNHFRRTMMFYSTLADIAEELKIPEASRIRNQVNELKIVFEERSPVLWVILSIFVPFIEFYVYHFLNKDFVKHCIRERLILSSFADGLKAIAPEYTIDIDRLYMVPNRSTLLYIVLTIITLGLFGLYWIYTLTVDPNRHFESHQIIEEKIIAAVEAAARKTITASTSGEGEQAQ
;
A
#
# COMPACT_ATOMS: atom_id res chain seq x y z
N MET A 1 18.37 -30.72 -9.50
CA MET A 1 18.16 -29.39 -10.12
C MET A 1 17.00 -28.61 -9.50
N SER A 2 15.89 -29.23 -9.07
CA SER A 2 14.73 -28.53 -8.46
C SER A 2 15.04 -27.81 -7.14
N ASN A 3 15.87 -28.42 -6.27
CA ASN A 3 16.09 -27.91 -4.91
C ASN A 3 16.82 -26.56 -4.89
N GLU A 4 17.86 -26.39 -5.71
CA GLU A 4 18.59 -25.11 -5.82
C GLU A 4 17.68 -23.98 -6.35
N LYS A 5 16.80 -24.31 -7.30
CA LYS A 5 15.84 -23.37 -7.86
C LYS A 5 14.83 -22.90 -6.81
N ILE A 6 14.27 -23.80 -6.00
CA ILE A 6 13.33 -23.43 -4.92
C ILE A 6 14.00 -22.47 -3.92
N TRP A 7 15.23 -22.78 -3.48
CA TRP A 7 15.95 -21.91 -2.54
C TRP A 7 16.30 -20.55 -3.14
N SER A 8 16.65 -20.50 -4.43
CA SER A 8 16.86 -19.25 -5.15
C SER A 8 15.59 -18.38 -5.20
N LEU A 9 14.45 -19.00 -5.50
CA LEU A 9 13.14 -18.31 -5.49
C LEU A 9 12.75 -17.84 -4.09
N LEU A 10 12.99 -18.65 -3.05
CA LEU A 10 12.74 -18.26 -1.66
C LEU A 10 13.62 -17.07 -1.23
N ASN A 11 14.89 -17.07 -1.62
CA ASN A 11 15.77 -15.92 -1.38
C ASN A 11 15.26 -14.67 -2.10
N THR A 12 14.75 -14.83 -3.32
CA THR A 12 14.11 -13.75 -4.07
C THR A 12 12.88 -13.20 -3.34
N LEU A 13 12.01 -14.04 -2.78
CA LEU A 13 10.89 -13.59 -1.94
C LEU A 13 11.37 -12.81 -0.72
N LYS A 14 12.40 -13.31 -0.02
CA LYS A 14 12.99 -12.63 1.15
C LYS A 14 13.54 -11.25 0.77
N ILE A 15 14.15 -11.12 -0.40
CA ILE A 15 14.62 -9.82 -0.94
C ILE A 15 13.43 -8.89 -1.19
N TYR A 16 12.35 -9.36 -1.82
CA TYR A 16 11.17 -8.52 -2.07
C TYR A 16 10.44 -8.14 -0.78
N ARG A 17 10.38 -9.02 0.23
CA ARG A 17 9.88 -8.66 1.56
C ARG A 17 10.77 -7.59 2.20
N ALA A 18 12.09 -7.76 2.16
CA ALA A 18 13.01 -6.79 2.75
C ALA A 18 12.87 -5.40 2.12
N LYS A 19 12.60 -5.32 0.81
CA LYS A 19 12.30 -4.06 0.11
C LYS A 19 11.01 -3.38 0.59
N ALA A 20 10.09 -4.08 1.26
CA ALA A 20 8.85 -3.49 1.75
C ALA A 20 9.09 -2.34 2.74
N SER A 21 10.19 -2.36 3.52
CA SER A 21 10.50 -1.24 4.42
C SER A 21 10.80 0.07 3.69
N GLU A 22 11.23 -0.01 2.43
CA GLU A 22 11.52 1.16 1.59
C GLU A 22 10.31 1.58 0.75
N THR A 23 9.59 0.62 0.17
CA THR A 23 8.47 0.90 -0.74
C THR A 23 7.17 1.21 0.00
N ASP A 24 6.92 0.53 1.12
CA ASP A 24 5.64 0.54 1.83
C ASP A 24 5.70 1.55 2.98
N TYR A 25 6.10 2.77 2.66
CA TYR A 25 6.25 3.86 3.62
C TYR A 25 4.93 4.18 4.34
N ILE A 26 4.94 4.02 5.67
CA ILE A 26 3.84 4.38 6.56
C ILE A 26 3.89 5.88 6.84
N MET A 27 2.94 6.61 6.26
CA MET A 27 2.86 8.06 6.39
C MET A 27 2.20 8.45 7.71
N PRO A 28 2.77 9.38 8.51
CA PRO A 28 2.08 9.92 9.68
C PRO A 28 0.75 10.55 9.31
N THR A 29 -0.31 10.22 10.03
CA THR A 29 -1.69 10.64 9.67
C THR A 29 -1.94 12.13 9.85
N TRP A 30 -1.13 12.83 10.65
CA TRP A 30 -1.20 14.27 10.85
C TRP A 30 -0.44 15.06 9.76
N LEU A 31 0.46 14.42 9.00
CA LEU A 31 1.31 15.07 8.01
C LEU A 31 0.50 15.79 6.90
N PRO A 32 -0.56 15.20 6.32
CA PRO A 32 -1.42 15.90 5.35
C PRO A 32 -2.11 17.15 5.89
N PHE A 33 -2.23 17.27 7.21
CA PHE A 33 -2.99 18.35 7.87
C PHE A 33 -2.11 19.48 8.40
N ILE A 34 -0.77 19.41 8.25
CA ILE A 34 0.15 20.44 8.77
C ILE A 34 -0.24 21.84 8.28
N GLY A 35 -0.51 22.00 6.98
CA GLY A 35 -0.87 23.31 6.43
C GLY A 35 -2.13 23.88 7.08
N LEU A 36 -3.17 23.05 7.24
CA LEU A 36 -4.40 23.46 7.92
C LEU A 36 -4.16 23.81 9.39
N ILE A 37 -3.38 23.00 10.11
CA ILE A 37 -3.04 23.24 11.51
C ILE A 37 -2.32 24.59 11.66
N LEU A 38 -1.35 24.89 10.80
CA LEU A 38 -0.62 26.16 10.82
C LEU A 38 -1.54 27.36 10.57
N VAL A 39 -2.47 27.24 9.62
CA VAL A 39 -3.46 28.28 9.34
C VAL A 39 -4.38 28.49 10.54
N LEU A 40 -4.87 27.43 11.19
CA LEU A 40 -5.72 27.54 12.37
C LEU A 40 -5.00 28.19 13.55
N ILE A 41 -3.72 27.86 13.77
CA ILE A 41 -2.89 28.50 14.79
C ILE A 41 -2.71 29.99 14.46
N ALA A 42 -2.43 30.33 13.20
CA ALA A 42 -2.29 31.72 12.76
C ALA A 42 -3.58 32.51 12.99
N MET A 43 -4.73 31.95 12.60
CA MET A 43 -6.05 32.55 12.83
C MET A 43 -6.31 32.80 14.32
N PHE A 44 -6.00 31.83 15.17
CA PHE A 44 -6.14 31.97 16.61
C PHE A 44 -5.28 33.12 17.17
N ILE A 45 -4.02 33.21 16.75
CA ILE A 45 -3.11 34.29 17.18
C ILE A 45 -3.62 35.66 16.72
N ILE A 46 -4.12 35.77 15.49
CA ILE A 46 -4.69 37.02 14.96
C ILE A 46 -5.92 37.43 15.78
N ILE A 47 -6.84 36.51 16.04
CA ILE A 47 -8.05 36.78 16.84
C ILE A 47 -7.66 37.23 18.25
N LEU A 48 -6.74 36.52 18.89
CA LEU A 48 -6.26 36.88 20.22
C LEU A 48 -5.57 38.24 20.22
N GLY A 49 -4.76 38.54 19.20
CA GLY A 49 -4.11 39.83 19.03
C GLY A 49 -5.10 40.98 18.88
N ALA A 50 -6.19 40.77 18.13
CA ALA A 50 -7.27 41.74 17.99
C ALA A 50 -8.02 41.96 19.31
N LEU A 51 -8.36 40.88 20.03
CA LEU A 51 -9.08 40.95 21.31
C LEU A 51 -8.28 41.64 22.41
N LEU A 52 -6.95 41.45 22.42
CA LEU A 52 -6.05 42.09 23.38
C LEU A 52 -5.51 43.44 22.90
N GLU A 53 -5.92 43.91 21.73
CA GLU A 53 -5.44 45.15 21.08
C GLU A 53 -3.90 45.22 20.96
N THR A 54 -3.27 44.08 20.66
CA THR A 54 -1.81 43.95 20.58
C THR A 54 -1.31 43.84 19.14
N PHE A 55 -0.62 44.87 18.65
CA PHE A 55 -0.03 44.87 17.30
C PHE A 55 1.03 43.77 17.10
N ILE A 56 1.73 43.37 18.16
CA ILE A 56 2.75 42.31 18.11
C ILE A 56 2.11 40.97 17.75
N LEU A 57 1.00 40.60 18.41
CA LEU A 57 0.32 39.33 18.12
C LEU A 57 -0.35 39.36 16.74
N LEU A 58 -0.92 40.49 16.33
CA LEU A 58 -1.45 40.65 14.97
C LEU A 58 -0.35 40.44 13.90
N GLY A 59 0.79 41.08 14.07
CA GLY A 59 1.95 40.93 13.19
C GLY A 59 2.49 39.49 13.18
N ALA A 60 2.63 38.86 14.34
CA ALA A 60 3.07 37.47 14.47
C ALA A 60 2.10 36.48 13.80
N GLY A 61 0.79 36.68 14.00
CA GLY A 61 -0.24 35.86 13.39
C GLY A 61 -0.27 35.98 11.87
N LEU A 62 -0.14 37.20 11.32
CA LEU A 62 -0.02 37.42 9.88
C LEU A 62 1.25 36.80 9.30
N ALA A 63 2.39 36.95 9.98
CA ALA A 63 3.64 36.33 9.58
C ALA A 63 3.50 34.79 9.54
N LEU A 64 2.90 34.19 10.57
CA LEU A 64 2.64 32.75 10.61
C LEU A 64 1.67 32.31 9.52
N ALA A 65 0.63 33.09 9.22
CA ALA A 65 -0.29 32.78 8.12
C ALA A 65 0.44 32.72 6.77
N ILE A 66 1.34 33.68 6.51
CA ILE A 66 2.10 33.75 5.25
C ILE A 66 3.15 32.63 5.20
N PHE A 67 4.08 32.58 6.15
CA PHE A 67 5.18 31.62 6.12
C PHE A 67 4.71 30.19 6.39
N GLY A 68 3.77 30.02 7.31
CA GLY A 68 3.12 28.74 7.59
C GLY A 68 2.25 28.26 6.44
N GLY A 69 1.57 29.17 5.73
CA GLY A 69 0.84 28.85 4.50
C GLY A 69 1.75 28.34 3.38
N LEU A 70 2.89 29.01 3.15
CA LEU A 70 3.89 28.58 2.18
C LEU A 70 4.50 27.21 2.55
N ALA A 71 4.86 27.01 3.82
CA ALA A 71 5.36 25.73 4.31
C ALA A 71 4.30 24.63 4.19
N GLY A 72 3.05 24.92 4.54
CA GLY A 72 1.91 24.02 4.41
C GLY A 72 1.66 23.60 2.95
N PHE A 73 1.78 24.54 2.02
CA PHE A 73 1.67 24.27 0.58
C PHE A 73 2.82 23.38 0.07
N ALA A 74 4.06 23.61 0.52
CA ALA A 74 5.17 22.73 0.19
C ALA A 74 4.96 21.30 0.74
N VAL A 75 4.43 21.18 1.96
CA VAL A 75 4.07 19.89 2.56
C VAL A 75 2.95 19.20 1.78
N SER A 76 1.92 19.91 1.34
CA SER A 76 0.81 19.30 0.58
C SER A 76 1.30 18.74 -0.77
N ILE A 77 2.19 19.45 -1.46
CA ILE A 77 2.87 18.96 -2.67
C ILE A 77 3.62 17.65 -2.37
N TYR A 78 4.39 17.62 -1.30
CA TYR A 78 5.13 16.43 -0.88
C TYR A 78 4.19 15.26 -0.54
N VAL A 79 3.11 15.50 0.19
CA VAL A 79 2.14 14.47 0.57
C VAL A 79 1.47 13.86 -0.65
N LEU A 80 1.03 14.70 -1.59
CA LEU A 80 0.40 14.26 -2.84
C LEU A 80 1.37 13.41 -3.67
N TYR A 81 2.62 13.86 -3.81
CA TYR A 81 3.69 13.08 -4.44
C TYR A 81 3.85 11.72 -3.76
N LYS A 82 3.98 11.71 -2.42
CA LYS A 82 4.23 10.48 -1.66
C LYS A 82 3.06 9.51 -1.71
N TRP A 83 1.80 9.95 -1.75
CA TRP A 83 0.67 9.05 -1.91
C TRP A 83 0.73 8.27 -3.22
N ILE A 84 1.06 8.95 -4.33
CA ILE A 84 1.15 8.30 -5.65
C ILE A 84 2.40 7.42 -5.74
N ASP A 85 3.55 7.95 -5.32
CA ASP A 85 4.84 7.25 -5.35
C ASP A 85 4.80 5.94 -4.54
N ARG A 86 4.32 5.99 -3.29
CA ARG A 86 4.25 4.79 -2.44
C ARG A 86 3.27 3.74 -2.98
N MET A 87 2.16 4.16 -3.59
CA MET A 87 1.21 3.25 -4.24
C MET A 87 1.89 2.50 -5.38
N ASN A 88 2.55 3.22 -6.29
CA ASN A 88 3.24 2.62 -7.44
C ASN A 88 4.36 1.67 -6.98
N ASN A 89 5.17 2.09 -6.01
CA ASN A 89 6.28 1.29 -5.50
C ASN A 89 5.77 0.01 -4.82
N HIS A 90 4.71 0.11 -4.02
CA HIS A 90 4.06 -1.05 -3.42
C HIS A 90 3.54 -2.01 -4.48
N PHE A 91 2.74 -1.53 -5.44
CA PHE A 91 2.15 -2.37 -6.48
C PHE A 91 3.22 -3.06 -7.34
N ARG A 92 4.31 -2.35 -7.66
CA ARG A 92 5.44 -2.94 -8.39
C ARG A 92 6.11 -4.05 -7.58
N ARG A 93 6.37 -3.80 -6.29
CA ARG A 93 6.99 -4.79 -5.39
C ARG A 93 6.12 -6.03 -5.22
N THR A 94 4.84 -5.85 -4.91
CA THR A 94 3.92 -6.97 -4.67
C THR A 94 3.71 -7.78 -5.95
N MET A 95 3.62 -7.14 -7.12
CA MET A 95 3.57 -7.84 -8.40
C MET A 95 4.78 -8.75 -8.66
N MET A 96 5.99 -8.29 -8.29
CA MET A 96 7.20 -9.12 -8.37
C MET A 96 7.18 -10.25 -7.34
N PHE A 97 6.76 -9.96 -6.11
CA PHE A 97 6.59 -10.95 -5.04
C PHE A 97 5.61 -12.06 -5.46
N TYR A 98 4.44 -11.72 -6.00
CA TYR A 98 3.46 -12.71 -6.47
C TYR A 98 3.93 -13.48 -7.70
N SER A 99 4.72 -12.86 -8.59
CA SER A 99 5.34 -13.58 -9.70
C SER A 99 6.25 -14.69 -9.21
N THR A 100 7.09 -14.39 -8.21
CA THR A 100 7.95 -15.39 -7.57
C THR A 100 7.14 -16.43 -6.80
N LEU A 101 6.04 -16.06 -6.14
CA LEU A 101 5.16 -17.05 -5.51
C LEU A 101 4.53 -18.01 -6.50
N ALA A 102 4.12 -17.53 -7.67
CA ALA A 102 3.62 -18.39 -8.73
C ALA A 102 4.72 -19.34 -9.28
N ASP A 103 5.97 -18.86 -9.39
CA ASP A 103 7.11 -19.73 -9.77
C ASP A 103 7.34 -20.84 -8.75
N ILE A 104 7.24 -20.51 -7.46
CA ILE A 104 7.34 -21.47 -6.37
C ILE A 104 6.18 -22.45 -6.39
N ALA A 105 4.96 -21.98 -6.66
CA ALA A 105 3.79 -22.85 -6.73
C ALA A 105 3.96 -23.92 -7.82
N GLU A 106 4.50 -23.56 -8.98
CA GLU A 106 4.81 -24.51 -10.06
C GLU A 106 5.92 -25.48 -9.65
N GLU A 107 6.99 -25.00 -9.04
CA GLU A 107 8.13 -25.84 -8.66
C GLU A 107 7.79 -26.82 -7.52
N LEU A 108 6.98 -26.39 -6.54
CA LEU A 108 6.46 -27.25 -5.47
C LEU A 108 5.27 -28.11 -5.90
N LYS A 109 4.83 -28.00 -7.16
CA LYS A 109 3.65 -28.70 -7.69
C LYS A 109 2.40 -28.48 -6.84
N ILE A 110 2.22 -27.25 -6.36
CA ILE A 110 1.03 -26.82 -5.64
C ILE A 110 -0.19 -27.01 -6.56
N PRO A 111 -1.30 -27.60 -6.09
CA PRO A 111 -2.53 -27.68 -6.85
C PRO A 111 -2.95 -26.30 -7.36
N GLU A 112 -3.46 -26.24 -8.59
CA GLU A 112 -3.89 -24.99 -9.22
C GLU A 112 -2.77 -23.93 -9.42
N ALA A 113 -1.50 -24.33 -9.47
CA ALA A 113 -0.38 -23.41 -9.76
C ALA A 113 -0.59 -22.59 -11.03
N SER A 114 -1.15 -23.18 -12.09
CA SER A 114 -1.50 -22.47 -13.33
C SER A 114 -2.56 -21.39 -13.12
N ARG A 115 -3.54 -21.61 -12.23
CA ARG A 115 -4.53 -20.60 -11.87
C ARG A 115 -3.88 -19.41 -11.15
N ILE A 116 -2.97 -19.68 -10.20
CA ILE A 116 -2.21 -18.65 -9.50
C ILE A 116 -1.40 -17.83 -10.51
N ARG A 117 -0.70 -18.48 -11.43
CA ARG A 117 0.04 -17.83 -12.52
C ARG A 117 -0.84 -16.90 -13.36
N ASN A 118 -2.02 -17.39 -13.76
CA ASN A 118 -2.96 -16.61 -14.56
C ASN A 118 -3.44 -15.37 -13.81
N GLN A 119 -3.80 -15.50 -12.54
CA GLN A 119 -4.19 -14.36 -11.69
C GLN A 119 -3.08 -13.31 -11.56
N VAL A 120 -1.81 -13.75 -11.45
CA VAL A 120 -0.65 -12.84 -11.42
C VAL A 120 -0.45 -12.15 -12.77
N ASN A 121 -0.63 -12.85 -13.88
CA ASN A 121 -0.52 -12.26 -15.22
C ASN A 121 -1.63 -11.22 -15.47
N GLU A 122 -2.85 -11.48 -14.99
CA GLU A 122 -3.94 -10.50 -15.02
C GLU A 122 -3.61 -9.24 -14.19
N LEU A 123 -2.98 -9.41 -13.02
CA LEU A 123 -2.52 -8.28 -12.21
C LEU A 123 -1.49 -7.41 -12.97
N LYS A 124 -0.55 -8.04 -13.70
CA LYS A 124 0.44 -7.33 -14.53
C LYS A 124 -0.19 -6.50 -15.64
N ILE A 125 -1.22 -7.02 -16.29
CA ILE A 125 -1.89 -6.35 -17.40
C ILE A 125 -2.68 -5.12 -16.90
N VAL A 126 -3.28 -5.21 -15.72
CA VAL A 126 -4.10 -4.13 -15.15
C VAL A 126 -3.26 -3.08 -14.41
N PHE A 127 -1.99 -3.37 -14.11
CA PHE A 127 -1.12 -2.43 -13.42
C PHE A 127 -0.84 -1.20 -14.30
N GLU A 128 -1.43 -0.07 -13.93
CA GLU A 128 -1.19 1.24 -14.53
C GLU A 128 -0.28 2.06 -13.62
N GLU A 129 0.97 2.27 -14.04
CA GLU A 129 1.86 3.18 -13.32
C GLU A 129 1.54 4.64 -13.64
N ARG A 130 1.32 5.45 -12.60
CA ARG A 130 1.00 6.88 -12.75
C ARG A 130 2.20 7.74 -12.38
N SER A 131 2.64 8.65 -13.25
CA SER A 131 3.75 9.56 -12.95
C SER A 131 3.40 10.49 -11.77
N PRO A 132 4.06 10.38 -10.60
CA PRO A 132 3.75 11.21 -9.43
C PRO A 132 3.97 12.69 -9.71
N VAL A 133 5.06 13.03 -10.40
CA VAL A 133 5.43 14.41 -10.73
C VAL A 133 4.39 15.05 -11.64
N LEU A 134 3.92 14.33 -12.67
CA LEU A 134 2.91 14.84 -13.59
C LEU A 134 1.61 15.18 -12.85
N TRP A 135 1.11 14.26 -12.03
CA TRP A 135 -0.15 14.46 -11.30
C TRP A 135 -0.06 15.57 -10.24
N VAL A 136 1.10 15.74 -9.60
CA VAL A 136 1.36 16.86 -8.70
C VAL A 136 1.31 18.19 -9.45
N ILE A 137 2.02 18.29 -10.58
CA ILE A 137 2.01 19.52 -11.41
C ILE A 137 0.59 19.82 -11.89
N LEU A 138 -0.13 18.82 -12.41
CA LEU A 138 -1.51 19.01 -12.84
C LEU A 138 -2.43 19.46 -11.70
N SER A 139 -2.25 18.94 -10.49
CA SER A 139 -3.06 19.33 -9.33
C SER A 139 -2.82 20.77 -8.89
N ILE A 140 -1.63 21.32 -9.12
CA ILE A 140 -1.30 22.72 -8.80
C ILE A 140 -1.98 23.68 -9.78
N PHE A 141 -1.92 23.37 -11.09
CA PHE A 141 -2.31 24.33 -12.13
C PHE A 141 -3.74 24.14 -12.62
N VAL A 142 -4.34 22.96 -12.45
CA VAL A 142 -5.65 22.64 -13.00
C VAL A 142 -6.62 22.41 -11.84
N PRO A 143 -7.61 23.31 -11.65
CA PRO A 143 -8.64 23.13 -10.64
C PRO A 143 -9.34 21.77 -10.78
N PHE A 144 -9.72 21.19 -9.64
CA PHE A 144 -10.45 19.92 -9.53
C PHE A 144 -9.68 18.65 -9.93
N ILE A 145 -8.47 18.71 -10.51
CA ILE A 145 -7.66 17.51 -10.77
C ILE A 145 -7.35 16.75 -9.48
N GLU A 146 -7.21 17.44 -8.36
CA GLU A 146 -6.99 16.81 -7.06
C GLU A 146 -8.08 15.78 -6.71
N PHE A 147 -9.36 16.06 -7.03
CA PHE A 147 -10.44 15.08 -6.82
C PHE A 147 -10.29 13.83 -7.69
N TYR A 148 -9.76 13.98 -8.91
CA TYR A 148 -9.42 12.83 -9.75
C TYR A 148 -8.23 12.05 -9.20
N VAL A 149 -7.24 12.73 -8.62
CA VAL A 149 -6.15 12.06 -7.90
C VAL A 149 -6.69 11.24 -6.74
N TYR A 150 -7.56 11.82 -5.93
CA TYR A 150 -8.19 11.13 -4.81
C TYR A 150 -9.06 9.95 -5.28
N HIS A 151 -9.72 10.10 -6.42
CA HIS A 151 -10.48 9.03 -7.07
C HIS A 151 -9.59 7.84 -7.39
N PHE A 152 -8.53 8.04 -8.19
CA PHE A 152 -7.71 6.92 -8.63
C PHE A 152 -6.91 6.32 -7.46
N LEU A 153 -6.44 7.13 -6.50
CA LEU A 153 -5.75 6.62 -5.30
C LEU A 153 -6.62 5.63 -4.51
N ASN A 154 -7.94 5.86 -4.39
CA ASN A 154 -8.82 4.87 -3.76
C ASN A 154 -9.14 3.70 -4.69
N LYS A 155 -9.55 3.98 -5.95
CA LYS A 155 -10.05 2.94 -6.85
C LYS A 155 -8.98 1.96 -7.29
N ASP A 156 -7.79 2.44 -7.55
CA ASP A 156 -6.68 1.61 -8.00
C ASP A 156 -6.19 0.74 -6.83
N PHE A 157 -6.14 1.26 -5.59
CA PHE A 157 -5.90 0.44 -4.39
C PHE A 157 -6.95 -0.64 -4.17
N VAL A 158 -8.25 -0.30 -4.25
CA VAL A 158 -9.33 -1.29 -4.08
C VAL A 158 -9.19 -2.41 -5.11
N LYS A 159 -8.98 -2.05 -6.38
CA LYS A 159 -8.75 -3.00 -7.47
C LYS A 159 -7.52 -3.87 -7.24
N HIS A 160 -6.46 -3.30 -6.68
CA HIS A 160 -5.25 -4.02 -6.32
C HIS A 160 -5.53 -5.04 -5.20
N CYS A 161 -6.04 -4.60 -4.05
CA CYS A 161 -6.31 -5.46 -2.89
C CYS A 161 -7.21 -6.65 -3.22
N ILE A 162 -8.25 -6.45 -4.07
CA ILE A 162 -9.13 -7.54 -4.51
C ILE A 162 -8.34 -8.63 -5.24
N ARG A 163 -7.45 -8.24 -6.16
CA ARG A 163 -6.63 -9.20 -6.92
C ARG A 163 -5.60 -9.89 -6.05
N GLU A 164 -4.94 -9.15 -5.17
CA GLU A 164 -4.00 -9.72 -4.21
C GLU A 164 -4.66 -10.78 -3.34
N ARG A 165 -5.85 -10.49 -2.80
CA ARG A 165 -6.60 -11.45 -2.01
C ARG A 165 -6.89 -12.72 -2.78
N LEU A 166 -7.27 -12.62 -4.06
CA LEU A 166 -7.54 -13.79 -4.91
C LEU A 166 -6.28 -14.63 -5.11
N ILE A 167 -5.14 -14.00 -5.43
CA ILE A 167 -3.84 -14.68 -5.62
C ILE A 167 -3.43 -15.39 -4.33
N LEU A 168 -3.46 -14.65 -3.22
CA LEU A 168 -3.03 -15.14 -1.91
C LEU A 168 -3.94 -16.25 -1.37
N SER A 169 -5.25 -16.17 -1.61
CA SER A 169 -6.20 -17.22 -1.23
C SER A 169 -5.95 -18.49 -2.04
N SER A 170 -5.85 -18.39 -3.37
CA SER A 170 -5.52 -19.54 -4.23
C SER A 170 -4.20 -20.21 -3.81
N PHE A 171 -3.18 -19.40 -3.48
CA PHE A 171 -1.90 -19.90 -3.00
C PHE A 171 -2.00 -20.60 -1.65
N ALA A 172 -2.69 -19.99 -0.68
CA ALA A 172 -2.87 -20.56 0.65
C ALA A 172 -3.65 -21.88 0.61
N ASP A 173 -4.72 -21.95 -0.19
CA ASP A 173 -5.52 -23.17 -0.37
C ASP A 173 -4.70 -24.28 -1.02
N GLY A 174 -3.93 -23.95 -2.07
CA GLY A 174 -3.04 -24.91 -2.72
C GLY A 174 -1.91 -25.39 -1.79
N LEU A 175 -1.30 -24.49 -1.02
CA LEU A 175 -0.24 -24.84 -0.08
C LEU A 175 -0.76 -25.77 1.02
N LYS A 176 -1.97 -25.52 1.54
CA LYS A 176 -2.61 -26.36 2.56
C LYS A 176 -2.82 -27.79 2.08
N ALA A 177 -3.01 -28.01 0.78
CA ALA A 177 -3.18 -29.35 0.21
C ALA A 177 -1.90 -30.20 0.29
N ILE A 178 -0.71 -29.57 0.23
CA ILE A 178 0.58 -30.27 0.28
C ILE A 178 1.27 -30.17 1.65
N ALA A 179 0.92 -29.16 2.45
CA ALA A 179 1.52 -28.87 3.74
C ALA A 179 0.45 -28.37 4.74
N PRO A 180 -0.48 -29.23 5.15
CA PRO A 180 -1.67 -28.86 5.94
C PRO A 180 -1.36 -28.29 7.33
N GLU A 181 -0.19 -28.61 7.88
CA GLU A 181 0.33 -28.05 9.12
C GLU A 181 0.59 -26.52 9.05
N TYR A 182 0.73 -25.95 7.85
CA TYR A 182 0.92 -24.51 7.65
C TYR A 182 -0.38 -23.87 7.16
N THR A 183 -1.00 -23.07 8.03
CA THR A 183 -2.21 -22.32 7.70
C THR A 183 -1.90 -20.84 7.64
N ILE A 184 -2.31 -20.20 6.53
CA ILE A 184 -2.17 -18.77 6.33
C ILE A 184 -3.57 -18.18 6.38
N ASP A 185 -3.80 -17.36 7.41
CA ASP A 185 -5.06 -16.66 7.63
C ASP A 185 -5.12 -15.40 6.74
N ILE A 186 -5.62 -15.56 5.51
CA ILE A 186 -5.75 -14.48 4.52
C ILE A 186 -6.82 -13.45 4.94
N ASP A 187 -7.72 -13.79 5.86
CA ASP A 187 -8.74 -12.87 6.35
C ASP A 187 -8.16 -11.73 7.19
N ARG A 188 -6.90 -11.86 7.65
CA ARG A 188 -6.15 -10.77 8.29
C ARG A 188 -5.63 -9.70 7.33
N LEU A 189 -5.70 -9.94 6.02
CA LEU A 189 -5.32 -8.93 5.03
C LEU A 189 -6.33 -7.76 5.09
N TYR A 190 -5.83 -6.54 5.29
CA TYR A 190 -6.69 -5.37 5.31
C TYR A 190 -7.16 -5.04 3.90
N MET A 191 -8.48 -5.10 3.69
CA MET A 191 -9.13 -4.74 2.44
C MET A 191 -9.48 -3.26 2.44
N VAL A 192 -8.87 -2.50 1.52
CA VAL A 192 -9.18 -1.07 1.36
C VAL A 192 -10.66 -0.91 0.99
N PRO A 193 -11.44 -0.10 1.73
CA PRO A 193 -12.85 0.08 1.43
C PRO A 193 -13.10 0.80 0.09
N ASN A 194 -14.06 0.28 -0.68
CA ASN A 194 -14.51 0.86 -1.94
C ASN A 194 -15.43 2.07 -1.69
N ARG A 195 -14.88 3.27 -1.75
CA ARG A 195 -15.61 4.51 -1.43
C ARG A 195 -16.20 5.14 -2.70
N SER A 196 -17.40 5.70 -2.60
CA SER A 196 -18.04 6.39 -3.72
C SER A 196 -17.41 7.78 -3.90
N THR A 197 -16.67 7.96 -4.99
CA THR A 197 -16.04 9.26 -5.33
C THR A 197 -17.08 10.36 -5.47
N LEU A 198 -18.21 10.08 -6.16
CA LEU A 198 -19.27 11.05 -6.34
C LEU A 198 -19.86 11.49 -4.99
N LEU A 199 -20.14 10.52 -4.11
CA LEU A 199 -20.64 10.82 -2.77
C LEU A 199 -19.63 11.69 -2.00
N TYR A 200 -18.33 11.39 -2.11
CA TYR A 200 -17.30 12.12 -1.37
C TYR A 200 -17.14 13.55 -1.89
N ILE A 201 -17.27 13.77 -3.20
CA ILE A 201 -17.34 15.11 -3.80
C ILE A 201 -18.57 15.87 -3.28
N VAL A 202 -19.76 15.26 -3.34
CA VAL A 202 -21.00 15.88 -2.86
C VAL A 202 -20.89 16.25 -1.39
N LEU A 203 -20.43 15.32 -0.55
CA LEU A 203 -20.24 15.57 0.89
C LEU A 203 -19.20 16.67 1.14
N THR A 204 -18.13 16.74 0.35
CA THR A 204 -17.13 17.82 0.43
C THR A 204 -17.75 19.18 0.12
N ILE A 205 -18.60 19.27 -0.91
CA ILE A 205 -19.25 20.53 -1.30
C ILE A 205 -20.28 20.97 -0.24
N ILE A 206 -21.19 20.08 0.18
CA ILE A 206 -22.27 20.46 1.12
C ILE A 206 -21.73 20.79 2.52
N THR A 207 -20.57 20.25 2.89
CA THR A 207 -19.89 20.55 4.16
C THR A 207 -18.85 21.67 4.02
N LEU A 208 -18.84 22.40 2.91
CA LEU A 208 -17.91 23.52 2.62
C LEU A 208 -16.43 23.14 2.80
N GLY A 209 -16.07 21.93 2.39
CA GLY A 209 -14.71 21.40 2.45
C GLY A 209 -14.39 20.56 3.68
N LEU A 210 -15.22 20.58 4.74
CA LEU A 210 -14.91 19.86 5.98
C LEU A 210 -14.81 18.34 5.77
N PHE A 211 -15.69 17.75 4.97
CA PHE A 211 -15.62 16.32 4.63
C PHE A 211 -14.37 15.97 3.81
N GLY A 212 -13.78 16.94 3.08
CA GLY A 212 -12.52 16.74 2.37
C GLY A 212 -11.38 16.31 3.30
N LEU A 213 -11.41 16.76 4.57
CA LEU A 213 -10.42 16.34 5.58
C LEU A 213 -10.53 14.84 5.89
N TYR A 214 -11.75 14.32 5.99
CA TYR A 214 -11.97 12.89 6.17
C TYR A 214 -11.52 12.10 4.93
N TRP A 215 -11.73 12.63 3.73
CA TRP A 215 -11.22 12.00 2.50
C TRP A 215 -9.68 11.89 2.53
N ILE A 216 -8.98 12.99 2.79
CA ILE A 216 -7.51 13.03 2.97
C ILE A 216 -7.05 12.02 4.02
N TYR A 217 -7.74 11.94 5.15
CA TYR A 217 -7.47 10.98 6.21
C TYR A 217 -7.53 9.54 5.69
N THR A 218 -8.56 9.17 4.93
CA THR A 218 -8.70 7.81 4.38
C THR A 218 -7.61 7.47 3.36
N LEU A 219 -7.20 8.41 2.50
CA LEU A 219 -6.11 8.22 1.53
C LEU A 219 -4.76 7.95 2.20
N THR A 220 -4.62 8.37 3.46
CA THR A 220 -3.41 8.10 4.25
C THR A 220 -3.52 6.79 5.02
N VAL A 221 -4.61 6.62 5.78
CA VAL A 221 -4.77 5.51 6.72
C VAL A 221 -5.01 4.17 6.04
N ASP A 222 -5.79 4.11 4.95
CA ASP A 222 -6.10 2.82 4.34
C ASP A 222 -4.87 2.15 3.74
N PRO A 223 -4.01 2.83 2.95
CA PRO A 223 -2.76 2.24 2.49
C PRO A 223 -1.83 1.85 3.65
N ASN A 224 -1.75 2.66 4.72
CA ASN A 224 -0.91 2.30 5.88
C ASN A 224 -1.35 0.96 6.49
N ARG A 225 -2.64 0.80 6.78
CA ARG A 225 -3.18 -0.46 7.34
C ARG A 225 -3.01 -1.64 6.38
N HIS A 226 -3.15 -1.39 5.09
CA HIS A 226 -2.91 -2.38 4.05
C HIS A 226 -1.45 -2.87 4.08
N PHE A 227 -0.49 -1.95 4.08
CA PHE A 227 0.94 -2.26 4.15
C PHE A 227 1.32 -3.02 5.43
N GLU A 228 0.81 -2.58 6.59
CA GLU A 228 1.02 -3.27 7.86
C GLU A 228 0.50 -4.72 7.81
N SER A 229 -0.67 -4.94 7.23
CA SER A 229 -1.23 -6.29 7.09
C SER A 229 -0.39 -7.17 6.16
N HIS A 230 0.17 -6.60 5.09
CA HIS A 230 1.07 -7.30 4.16
C HIS A 230 2.36 -7.75 4.83
N GLN A 231 2.97 -6.93 5.69
CA GLN A 231 4.19 -7.30 6.40
C GLN A 231 4.00 -8.61 7.21
N ILE A 232 2.83 -8.78 7.83
CA ILE A 232 2.48 -9.98 8.61
C ILE A 232 2.19 -11.17 7.69
N ILE A 233 1.44 -10.97 6.61
CA ILE A 233 1.03 -12.04 5.70
C ILE A 233 2.23 -12.57 4.90
N GLU A 234 3.06 -11.69 4.34
CA GLU A 234 4.25 -12.07 3.58
C GLU A 234 5.25 -12.86 4.43
N GLU A 235 5.43 -12.49 5.69
CA GLU A 235 6.26 -13.25 6.64
C GLU A 235 5.75 -14.68 6.84
N LYS A 236 4.45 -14.83 7.06
CA LYS A 236 3.82 -16.15 7.23
C LYS A 236 3.93 -16.99 5.96
N ILE A 237 3.74 -16.38 4.79
CA ILE A 237 3.91 -17.05 3.50
C ILE A 237 5.34 -17.56 3.35
N ILE A 238 6.35 -16.72 3.57
CA ILE A 238 7.75 -17.13 3.44
C ILE A 238 8.07 -18.27 4.39
N ALA A 239 7.62 -18.20 5.65
CA ALA A 239 7.84 -19.26 6.62
C ALA A 239 7.17 -20.58 6.18
N ALA A 240 5.93 -20.52 5.70
CA ALA A 240 5.19 -21.69 5.23
C ALA A 240 5.82 -22.32 3.99
N VAL A 241 6.26 -21.49 3.03
CA VAL A 241 6.95 -21.94 1.81
C VAL A 241 8.31 -22.56 2.14
N GLU A 242 9.09 -21.93 3.01
CA GLU A 242 10.39 -22.46 3.44
C GLU A 242 10.23 -23.84 4.08
N ALA A 243 9.22 -23.99 4.93
CA ALA A 243 8.97 -25.26 5.60
C ALA A 243 8.45 -26.34 4.65
N ALA A 244 7.55 -26.00 3.72
CA ALA A 244 7.09 -26.90 2.67
C ALA A 244 8.26 -27.35 1.77
N ALA A 245 9.13 -26.42 1.36
CA ALA A 245 10.31 -26.72 0.57
C ALA A 245 11.26 -27.69 1.28
N ARG A 246 11.56 -27.47 2.57
CA ARG A 246 12.39 -28.38 3.37
C ARG A 246 11.81 -29.80 3.41
N LYS A 247 10.50 -29.92 3.64
CA LYS A 247 9.79 -31.21 3.70
C LYS A 247 9.89 -31.98 2.38
N THR A 248 9.63 -31.32 1.26
CA THR A 248 9.72 -31.92 -0.08
C THR A 248 11.13 -32.44 -0.38
N ILE A 249 12.16 -31.68 0.01
CA ILE A 249 13.56 -32.07 -0.18
C ILE A 249 13.90 -33.30 0.68
N THR A 250 13.55 -33.29 1.97
CA THR A 250 13.82 -34.42 2.86
C THR A 250 13.14 -35.71 2.40
N ALA A 251 11.91 -35.61 1.89
CA ALA A 251 11.17 -36.76 1.35
C ALA A 251 11.82 -37.33 0.08
N SER A 252 12.37 -36.47 -0.80
CA SER A 252 13.10 -36.94 -1.99
C SER A 252 14.39 -37.68 -1.64
N THR A 253 15.11 -37.25 -0.60
CA THR A 253 16.37 -37.88 -0.20
C THR A 253 16.18 -39.19 0.58
N SER A 254 15.04 -39.36 1.27
CA SER A 254 14.73 -40.61 1.97
C SER A 254 14.22 -41.72 1.05
N GLY A 255 13.52 -41.37 -0.04
CA GLY A 255 12.99 -42.34 -1.00
C GLY A 255 14.03 -43.00 -1.91
N GLU A 256 15.18 -42.36 -2.14
CA GLU A 256 16.29 -42.93 -2.92
C GLU A 256 17.05 -44.04 -2.17
N GLY A 257 16.94 -44.12 -0.84
CA GLY A 257 17.58 -45.16 -0.02
C GLY A 257 16.84 -46.50 0.02
N GLU A 258 15.54 -46.52 -0.28
CA GLU A 258 14.68 -47.71 -0.18
C GLU A 258 14.59 -48.51 -1.50
N GLN A 259 15.05 -47.94 -2.63
CA GLN A 259 15.12 -48.63 -3.92
C GLN A 259 16.49 -49.28 -4.21
N ALA A 260 17.41 -49.23 -3.24
CA ALA A 260 18.75 -49.82 -3.32
C ALA A 260 18.96 -51.06 -2.43
N GLN A 261 17.88 -51.65 -1.92
CA GLN A 261 17.86 -52.93 -1.18
C GLN A 261 16.97 -53.94 -1.90
#